data_AF-S0K083-F1
#
_entry.id   AF-S0K083-F1
#
_cell.length_a   1.000
_cell.length_b   1.000
_cell.length_c   1.000
_cell.angle_alpha   90.00
_cell.angle_beta   90.00
_cell.angle_gamma   90.00
#
_symmetry.space_group_name_H-M   'P 1'
#
loop_
_entity.id
_entity.type
_entity.pdbx_description
1 polymer ?
#
loop_
_entity_poly.entity_id
_entity_poly.type
_entity_poly.pdbx_seq_one_letter_code
_entity_poly.pdbx_strand_id
1 'polypeptide(L)'
;MKNERVFNMSVSSVYPLLVKKAERKGRTKEEVDTIITWLTGYTLEQLSTQLTNEVSYREFFAQAPQINPNVHLITGVICGYRVEEIEDPLMQKIRYLDKLVDELAKGKQMEKILRQPKTTDKKSTSPLQPIDLPKQVLQTLADNQWSSTDYPDFTSNQECYQFQASIQAAQIGRGGAYVIVPCDIKATFGKGRLKVKAYFEQVAYSGSIVNMGLKYTDGSICYLLGMTKAIRQQLAKNIGDSVTVTFQLV
;
A
#
# COMPACT_ATOMS: atom_id res chain seq x y z
N MET A 1 26.85 -13.16 28.67
CA MET A 1 27.82 -12.22 28.07
C MET A 1 28.29 -12.56 26.64
N LYS A 2 27.81 -13.63 25.96
CA LYS A 2 28.28 -13.96 24.59
C LYS A 2 27.73 -13.07 23.46
N ASN A 3 26.66 -12.31 23.70
CA ASN A 3 25.91 -11.59 22.65
C ASN A 3 26.05 -10.05 22.70
N GLU A 4 26.69 -9.48 23.72
CA GLU A 4 26.76 -8.02 23.93
C GLU A 4 27.43 -7.27 22.78
N ARG A 5 28.45 -7.88 22.17
CA ARG A 5 29.14 -7.28 21.02
C ARG A 5 28.20 -7.03 19.84
N VAL A 6 27.21 -7.91 19.63
CA VAL A 6 26.21 -7.76 18.55
C VAL A 6 25.21 -6.67 18.93
N PHE A 7 24.81 -6.58 20.20
CA PHE A 7 23.83 -5.59 20.67
C PHE A 7 24.35 -4.16 20.60
N ASN A 8 25.65 -3.96 20.81
CA ASN A 8 26.29 -2.65 20.78
C ASN A 8 26.78 -2.25 19.37
N MET A 9 26.58 -3.10 18.37
CA MET A 9 26.95 -2.78 16.99
C MET A 9 25.97 -1.75 16.42
N SER A 10 26.49 -0.76 15.70
CA SER A 10 25.66 0.29 15.10
C SER A 10 24.87 -0.25 13.91
N VAL A 11 23.57 0.04 13.87
CA VAL A 11 22.69 -0.37 12.76
C VAL A 11 23.09 0.31 11.47
N SER A 12 23.63 1.53 11.52
CA SER A 12 24.13 2.28 10.35
C SER A 12 25.27 1.56 9.64
N SER A 13 26.10 0.82 10.38
CA SER A 13 27.22 0.04 9.81
C SER A 13 26.76 -1.26 9.15
N VAL A 14 25.66 -1.84 9.64
CA VAL A 14 25.15 -3.13 9.15
C VAL A 14 24.12 -2.96 8.04
N TYR A 15 23.33 -1.88 8.07
CA TYR A 15 22.29 -1.60 7.09
C TYR A 15 22.79 -1.60 5.63
N PRO A 16 23.91 -0.93 5.27
CA PRO A 16 24.46 -0.99 3.91
C PRO A 16 24.84 -2.41 3.48
N LEU A 17 25.22 -3.29 4.42
CA LEU A 17 25.53 -4.69 4.12
C LEU A 17 24.26 -5.49 3.81
N LEU A 18 23.14 -5.20 4.50
CA LEU A 18 21.84 -5.80 4.20
C LEU A 18 21.33 -5.37 2.83
N VAL A 19 21.43 -4.07 2.50
CA VAL A 19 21.06 -3.54 1.18
C VAL A 19 21.92 -4.18 0.09
N LYS A 20 23.24 -4.19 0.23
CA LYS A 20 24.14 -4.85 -0.74
C LYS A 20 23.85 -6.34 -0.90
N LYS A 21 23.46 -7.04 0.17
CA LYS A 21 23.07 -8.46 0.10
C LYS A 21 21.82 -8.64 -0.76
N ALA A 22 20.84 -7.75 -0.64
CA ALA A 22 19.63 -7.74 -1.45
C ALA A 22 19.92 -7.36 -2.92
N GLU A 23 20.68 -6.30 -3.15
CA GLU A 23 21.06 -5.81 -4.50
C GLU A 23 21.81 -6.86 -5.32
N ARG A 24 22.73 -7.61 -4.69
CA ARG A 24 23.42 -8.76 -5.33
C ARG A 24 22.47 -9.84 -5.85
N LYS A 25 21.20 -9.82 -5.43
CA LYS A 25 20.14 -10.76 -5.81
C LYS A 25 19.03 -10.08 -6.63
N GLY A 26 19.29 -8.88 -7.16
CA GLY A 26 18.34 -8.14 -8.00
C GLY A 26 17.18 -7.53 -7.22
N ARG A 27 17.34 -7.32 -5.92
CA ARG A 27 16.37 -6.69 -5.01
C ARG A 27 16.77 -5.26 -4.71
N THR A 28 15.85 -4.45 -4.21
CA THR A 28 16.08 -3.01 -4.02
C THR A 28 16.21 -2.62 -2.55
N LYS A 29 16.76 -1.42 -2.32
CA LYS A 29 16.84 -0.80 -0.99
C LYS A 29 15.45 -0.64 -0.37
N GLU A 30 14.45 -0.24 -1.15
CA GLU A 30 13.08 -0.02 -0.70
C GLU A 30 12.44 -1.31 -0.18
N GLU A 31 12.78 -2.46 -0.76
CA GLU A 31 12.34 -3.76 -0.25
C GLU A 31 12.92 -4.07 1.14
N VAL A 32 14.19 -3.72 1.38
CA VAL A 32 14.85 -3.86 2.69
C VAL A 32 14.24 -2.89 3.70
N ASP A 33 13.99 -1.64 3.30
CA ASP A 33 13.33 -0.63 4.14
C ASP A 33 11.91 -1.08 4.53
N THR A 34 11.18 -1.68 3.59
CA THR A 34 9.84 -2.24 3.84
C THR A 34 9.88 -3.35 4.89
N ILE A 35 10.90 -4.22 4.83
CA ILE A 35 11.09 -5.29 5.82
C ILE A 35 11.36 -4.70 7.21
N ILE A 36 12.24 -3.70 7.29
CA ILE A 36 12.62 -3.08 8.56
C ILE A 36 11.43 -2.35 9.18
N THR A 37 10.74 -1.52 8.39
CA THR A 37 9.55 -0.79 8.85
C THR A 37 8.43 -1.75 9.26
N TRP A 38 8.21 -2.84 8.51
CA TRP A 38 7.26 -3.88 8.89
C TRP A 38 7.63 -4.56 10.22
N LEU A 39 8.92 -4.85 10.46
CA LEU A 39 9.40 -5.53 11.67
C LEU A 39 9.30 -4.65 12.92
N THR A 40 9.69 -3.38 12.82
CA THR A 40 9.88 -2.49 13.97
C THR A 40 8.76 -1.46 14.18
N GLY A 41 7.92 -1.25 13.17
CA GLY A 41 6.91 -0.19 13.17
C GLY A 41 7.47 1.21 12.93
N TYR A 42 8.74 1.34 12.55
CA TYR A 42 9.29 2.64 12.14
C TYR A 42 8.65 3.14 10.84
N THR A 43 8.51 4.46 10.72
CA THR A 43 8.32 5.10 9.41
C THR A 43 9.64 5.19 8.66
N LEU A 44 9.62 5.43 7.34
CA LEU A 44 10.84 5.63 6.55
C LEU A 44 11.69 6.80 7.06
N GLU A 45 11.04 7.86 7.54
CA GLU A 45 11.69 9.02 8.16
C GLU A 45 12.38 8.63 9.46
N GLN A 46 11.67 7.91 10.34
CA GLN A 46 12.24 7.43 11.59
C GLN A 46 13.41 6.48 11.36
N LEU A 47 13.29 5.53 10.42
CA LEU A 47 14.38 4.64 10.05
C LEU A 47 15.61 5.43 9.57
N SER A 48 15.40 6.43 8.72
CA SER A 48 16.49 7.30 8.23
C SER A 48 17.16 8.05 9.39
N THR A 49 16.38 8.59 10.33
CA THR A 49 16.92 9.25 11.54
C THR A 49 17.74 8.29 12.40
N GLN A 50 17.28 7.06 12.60
CA GLN A 50 18.02 6.05 13.37
C GLN A 50 19.36 5.69 12.71
N LEU A 51 19.38 5.60 11.37
CA LEU A 51 20.61 5.34 10.62
C LEU A 51 21.59 6.53 10.70
N THR A 52 21.10 7.77 10.67
CA THR A 52 21.92 8.98 10.82
C THR A 52 22.49 9.13 12.23
N ASN A 53 21.72 8.76 13.26
CA ASN A 53 22.14 8.83 14.66
C ASN A 53 23.10 7.70 15.08
N GLU A 54 23.46 6.81 14.16
CA GLU A 54 24.36 5.67 14.38
C GLU A 54 24.00 4.79 15.59
N VAL A 55 22.70 4.67 15.89
CA VAL A 55 22.24 3.95 17.08
C VAL A 55 22.66 2.47 17.08
N SER A 56 22.89 1.94 18.28
CA SER A 56 23.16 0.50 18.46
C SER A 56 21.92 -0.35 18.19
N TYR A 57 22.09 -1.64 17.93
CA TYR A 57 20.94 -2.58 17.82
C TYR A 57 20.07 -2.59 19.08
N ARG A 58 20.69 -2.44 20.26
CA ARG A 58 19.97 -2.32 21.53
C ARG A 58 19.01 -1.13 21.51
N GLU A 59 19.52 0.05 21.15
CA GLU A 59 18.72 1.28 21.11
C GLU A 59 17.69 1.24 19.99
N PHE A 60 18.08 0.74 18.82
CA PHE A 60 17.20 0.60 17.66
C PHE A 60 15.94 -0.25 17.97
N PHE A 61 16.11 -1.40 18.64
CA PHE A 61 14.97 -2.25 19.00
C PHE A 61 14.25 -1.79 20.28
N ALA A 62 14.90 -0.99 21.14
CA ALA A 62 14.27 -0.39 22.32
C ALA A 62 13.41 0.83 21.95
N GLN A 63 13.82 1.61 20.95
CA GLN A 63 13.11 2.77 20.43
C GLN A 63 12.11 2.43 19.32
N ALA A 64 11.99 1.15 18.95
CA ALA A 64 11.03 0.68 17.95
C ALA A 64 9.60 0.95 18.44
N PRO A 65 8.75 1.69 17.67
CA PRO A 65 7.40 2.07 18.10
C PRO A 65 6.54 0.87 18.46
N GLN A 66 6.55 -0.17 17.60
CA GLN A 66 5.81 -1.39 17.83
C GLN A 66 6.41 -2.52 17.00
N ILE A 67 6.95 -3.53 17.67
CA ILE A 67 7.33 -4.78 17.01
C ILE A 67 6.07 -5.44 16.45
N ASN A 68 6.14 -5.87 15.19
CA ASN A 68 4.98 -6.46 14.51
C ASN A 68 4.40 -7.63 15.31
N PRO A 69 3.08 -7.71 15.55
CA PRO A 69 2.50 -8.87 16.23
C PRO A 69 2.77 -10.18 15.48
N ASN A 70 2.97 -10.14 14.15
CA ASN A 70 3.22 -11.32 13.32
C ASN A 70 4.67 -11.83 13.35
N VAL A 71 5.57 -11.25 14.16
CA VAL A 71 6.97 -11.74 14.25
C VAL A 71 7.07 -13.19 14.73
N HIS A 72 6.09 -13.67 15.50
CA HIS A 72 6.03 -15.06 15.96
C HIS A 72 5.90 -16.08 14.80
N LEU A 73 5.48 -15.63 13.61
CA LEU A 73 5.41 -16.45 12.40
C LEU A 73 6.77 -16.57 11.68
N ILE A 74 7.81 -15.89 12.16
CA ILE A 74 9.16 -15.97 11.60
C ILE A 74 9.87 -17.17 12.22
N THR A 75 9.71 -18.33 11.59
CA THR A 75 10.29 -19.60 12.05
C THR A 75 11.39 -20.13 11.15
N GLY A 76 12.13 -21.11 11.67
CA GLY A 76 13.13 -21.87 10.95
C GLY A 76 14.56 -21.38 11.19
N VAL A 77 15.49 -21.91 10.40
CA VAL A 77 16.93 -21.72 10.66
C VAL A 77 17.47 -20.46 10.00
N ILE A 78 18.28 -19.68 10.74
CA ILE A 78 19.12 -18.59 10.23
C ILE A 78 20.48 -18.61 10.94
N CYS A 79 21.55 -18.44 10.18
CA CYS A 79 22.92 -18.45 10.71
C CYS A 79 23.26 -19.67 11.61
N GLY A 80 22.63 -20.82 11.36
CA GLY A 80 22.84 -22.07 12.12
C GLY A 80 21.93 -22.26 13.35
N TYR A 81 21.06 -21.30 13.68
CA TYR A 81 20.17 -21.36 14.84
C TYR A 81 18.69 -21.31 14.41
N ARG A 82 17.80 -22.00 15.13
CA ARG A 82 16.34 -21.88 14.95
C ARG A 82 15.86 -20.64 15.68
N VAL A 83 15.20 -19.72 14.98
CA VAL A 83 14.90 -18.38 15.52
C VAL A 83 13.92 -18.46 16.69
N GLU A 84 12.96 -19.37 16.62
CA GLU A 84 11.96 -19.62 17.66
C GLU A 84 12.55 -20.15 18.97
N GLU A 85 13.75 -20.73 18.94
CA GLU A 85 14.43 -21.32 20.10
C GLU A 85 15.46 -20.36 20.74
N ILE A 86 15.61 -19.14 20.20
CA ILE A 86 16.53 -18.15 20.76
C ILE A 86 15.96 -17.59 22.07
N GLU A 87 16.63 -17.85 23.17
CA GLU A 87 16.22 -17.40 24.51
C GLU A 87 16.31 -15.88 24.71
N ASP A 88 17.34 -15.23 24.15
CA ASP A 88 17.55 -13.79 24.32
C ASP A 88 16.59 -12.99 23.41
N PRO A 89 15.67 -12.18 23.96
CA PRO A 89 14.65 -11.50 23.15
C PRO A 89 15.22 -10.48 22.16
N LEU A 90 16.35 -9.84 22.49
CA LEU A 90 16.98 -8.87 21.60
C LEU A 90 17.71 -9.58 20.47
N MET A 91 18.44 -10.65 20.78
CA MET A 91 19.07 -11.50 19.77
C MET A 91 18.02 -12.10 18.83
N GLN A 92 16.88 -12.54 19.37
CA GLN A 92 15.79 -13.07 18.56
C GLN A 92 15.27 -12.03 17.56
N LYS A 93 15.05 -10.78 18.00
CA LYS A 93 14.66 -9.66 17.13
C LYS A 93 15.69 -9.37 16.02
N ILE A 94 16.98 -9.41 16.35
CA ILE A 94 18.06 -9.26 15.36
C ILE A 94 18.01 -10.41 14.35
N ARG A 95 17.80 -11.65 14.80
CA ARG A 95 17.69 -12.80 13.90
C ARG A 95 16.40 -12.83 13.08
N TYR A 96 15.31 -12.22 13.55
CA TYR A 96 14.15 -11.97 12.72
C TYR A 96 14.51 -11.09 11.52
N LEU A 97 15.23 -9.99 11.74
CA LEU A 97 15.69 -9.12 10.64
C LEU A 97 16.58 -9.89 9.65
N ASP A 98 17.59 -10.61 10.15
CA ASP A 98 18.48 -11.42 9.30
C ASP A 98 17.69 -12.44 8.47
N LYS A 99 16.70 -13.10 9.09
CA LYS A 99 15.86 -14.10 8.43
C LYS A 99 15.05 -13.49 7.30
N LEU A 100 14.40 -12.35 7.53
CA LEU A 100 13.56 -11.68 6.53
C LEU A 100 14.40 -11.20 5.33
N VAL A 101 15.57 -10.62 5.58
CA VAL A 101 16.50 -10.19 4.51
C VAL A 101 17.10 -11.40 3.78
N ASP A 102 17.38 -12.50 4.48
CA ASP A 102 17.84 -13.75 3.84
C ASP A 102 16.78 -14.34 2.91
N GLU A 103 15.51 -14.28 3.31
CA GLU A 103 14.39 -14.71 2.47
C GLU A 103 14.21 -13.82 1.24
N LEU A 104 14.40 -12.51 1.38
CA LEU A 104 14.44 -11.56 0.27
C LEU A 104 15.57 -11.92 -0.71
N ALA A 105 16.77 -12.15 -0.20
CA ALA A 105 17.93 -12.54 -1.00
C ALA A 105 17.78 -13.93 -1.67
N LYS A 106 16.97 -14.82 -1.09
CA LYS A 106 16.59 -16.11 -1.69
C LYS A 106 15.47 -15.99 -2.73
N GLY A 107 15.01 -14.77 -3.03
CA GLY A 107 14.00 -14.51 -4.04
C GLY A 107 12.58 -14.83 -3.61
N LYS A 108 12.31 -14.97 -2.29
CA LYS A 108 10.91 -15.11 -1.83
C LYS A 108 10.12 -13.85 -2.18
N GLN A 109 8.83 -14.02 -2.44
CA GLN A 109 7.89 -12.91 -2.64
C GLN A 109 7.70 -12.11 -1.36
N MET A 110 7.60 -10.78 -1.48
CA MET A 110 7.49 -9.87 -0.34
C MET A 110 6.31 -10.20 0.56
N GLU A 111 5.16 -10.59 0.00
CA GLU A 111 3.97 -11.02 0.73
C GLU A 111 4.28 -12.17 1.70
N LYS A 112 5.07 -13.15 1.24
CA LYS A 112 5.47 -14.30 2.05
C LYS A 112 6.48 -13.89 3.12
N ILE A 113 7.39 -12.96 2.79
CA ILE A 113 8.41 -12.45 3.73
C ILE A 113 7.73 -11.72 4.87
N LEU A 114 6.81 -10.80 4.58
CA LEU A 114 6.05 -10.02 5.56
C LEU A 114 4.98 -10.83 6.30
N ARG A 115 5.03 -12.17 6.17
CA ARG A 115 4.08 -13.13 6.77
C ARG A 115 2.64 -12.71 6.55
N GLN A 116 2.38 -12.06 5.42
CA GLN A 116 1.02 -11.78 5.00
C GLN A 116 0.43 -13.10 4.53
N PRO A 117 -0.76 -13.47 5.01
CA PRO A 117 -1.41 -14.67 4.55
C PRO A 117 -1.56 -14.60 3.03
N LYS A 118 -1.28 -15.71 2.34
CA LYS A 118 -1.67 -15.87 0.93
C LYS A 118 -3.18 -15.65 0.88
N THR A 119 -3.63 -14.59 0.23
CA THR A 119 -5.01 -14.46 -0.24
C THR A 119 -5.21 -15.44 -1.39
N THR A 120 -5.26 -16.73 -1.09
CA THR A 120 -6.06 -17.69 -1.87
C THR A 120 -7.51 -17.41 -1.54
N ASP A 121 -8.33 -17.23 -2.58
CA ASP A 121 -9.77 -17.03 -2.50
C ASP A 121 -10.43 -17.94 -1.46
N LYS A 122 -10.91 -17.34 -0.35
CA LYS A 122 -12.12 -17.67 0.42
C LYS A 122 -12.12 -16.93 1.76
N LYS A 123 -13.09 -16.01 1.92
CA LYS A 123 -13.69 -15.46 3.17
C LYS A 123 -12.81 -15.40 4.42
N SER A 124 -12.30 -14.20 4.77
CA SER A 124 -12.20 -13.62 6.14
C SER A 124 -11.44 -12.28 6.07
N THR A 125 -12.08 -11.16 5.69
CA THR A 125 -12.47 -10.08 6.64
C THR A 125 -11.58 -9.94 7.88
N SER A 126 -10.58 -9.05 7.80
CA SER A 126 -10.34 -8.06 8.87
C SER A 126 -10.66 -6.70 8.24
N PRO A 127 -11.38 -5.80 8.93
CA PRO A 127 -12.15 -4.76 8.27
C PRO A 127 -11.22 -3.85 7.48
N LEU A 128 -11.51 -3.71 6.18
CA LEU A 128 -11.44 -2.39 5.58
C LEU A 128 -12.20 -1.49 6.56
N GLN A 129 -11.58 -0.38 6.97
CA GLN A 129 -12.32 0.59 7.78
C GLN A 129 -13.68 0.79 7.10
N PRO A 130 -14.78 0.73 7.88
CA PRO A 130 -16.12 0.85 7.34
C PRO A 130 -16.11 2.03 6.36
N ILE A 131 -16.27 1.73 5.06
CA ILE A 131 -16.40 2.78 4.06
C ILE A 131 -17.78 3.35 4.34
N ASP A 132 -17.83 4.50 5.00
CA ASP A 132 -19.07 5.23 5.18
C ASP A 132 -19.71 5.44 3.81
N LEU A 133 -21.04 5.33 3.76
CA LEU A 133 -21.75 5.63 2.52
C LEU A 133 -21.33 7.03 2.06
N PRO A 134 -21.03 7.19 0.77
CA PRO A 134 -20.64 8.47 0.24
C PRO A 134 -21.78 9.45 0.49
N LYS A 135 -21.49 10.52 1.25
CA LYS A 135 -22.43 11.62 1.49
C LYS A 135 -22.70 12.44 0.22
N GLN A 136 -21.98 12.17 -0.87
CA GLN A 136 -22.04 12.88 -2.13
C GLN A 136 -22.71 12.01 -3.18
N VAL A 137 -23.63 12.61 -3.95
CA VAL A 137 -24.42 11.92 -4.98
C VAL A 137 -23.72 12.12 -6.33
N LEU A 138 -23.70 11.07 -7.16
CA LEU A 138 -23.30 11.17 -8.56
C LEU A 138 -24.19 12.19 -9.29
N GLN A 139 -23.61 13.25 -9.84
CA GLN A 139 -24.33 14.29 -10.57
C GLN A 139 -24.24 14.03 -12.07
N THR A 140 -25.36 14.10 -12.79
CA THR A 140 -25.36 14.13 -14.26
C THR A 140 -25.10 15.57 -14.71
N LEU A 141 -24.07 15.76 -15.54
CA LEU A 141 -23.81 17.04 -16.20
C LEU A 141 -24.60 17.10 -17.50
N ALA A 142 -25.46 18.11 -17.64
CA ALA A 142 -26.12 18.41 -18.89
C ALA A 142 -25.09 18.87 -19.95
N ASP A 143 -25.42 18.75 -21.24
CA ASP A 143 -24.51 19.09 -22.35
C ASP A 143 -24.01 20.55 -22.34
N ASN A 144 -24.70 21.44 -21.63
CA ASN A 144 -24.30 22.84 -21.45
C ASN A 144 -23.43 23.10 -20.21
N GLN A 145 -23.16 22.07 -19.39
CA GLN A 145 -22.36 22.16 -18.16
C GLN A 145 -20.92 21.65 -18.35
N TRP A 146 -20.57 21.17 -19.54
CA TRP A 146 -19.22 20.79 -19.91
C TRP A 146 -18.98 21.08 -21.40
N SER A 147 -17.74 21.36 -21.79
CA SER A 147 -17.35 21.58 -23.19
C SER A 147 -16.35 20.53 -23.66
N SER A 148 -16.32 20.25 -24.97
CA SER A 148 -15.24 19.48 -25.61
C SER A 148 -13.86 20.12 -25.41
N THR A 149 -13.81 21.41 -25.05
CA THR A 149 -12.56 22.09 -24.66
C THR A 149 -12.05 21.60 -23.30
N ASP A 150 -12.95 21.31 -22.36
CA ASP A 150 -12.60 20.85 -21.01
C ASP A 150 -12.27 19.36 -21.01
N TYR A 151 -13.02 18.59 -21.81
CA TYR A 151 -12.91 17.13 -21.91
C TYR A 151 -12.85 16.68 -23.38
N PRO A 152 -11.70 16.80 -24.06
CA PRO A 152 -11.58 16.52 -25.50
C PRO A 152 -11.89 15.07 -25.89
N ASP A 153 -11.77 14.12 -24.97
CA ASP A 153 -12.05 12.71 -25.24
C ASP A 153 -13.54 12.35 -25.11
N PHE A 154 -14.37 13.27 -24.61
CA PHE A 154 -15.79 13.04 -24.43
C PHE A 154 -16.59 13.22 -25.72
N THR A 155 -17.66 12.44 -25.84
CA THR A 155 -18.56 12.47 -26.98
C THR A 155 -19.77 13.33 -26.64
N SER A 156 -20.10 14.28 -27.53
CA SER A 156 -21.29 15.11 -27.40
C SER A 156 -22.58 14.27 -27.45
N ASN A 157 -23.64 14.73 -26.77
CA ASN A 157 -24.92 14.01 -26.64
C ASN A 157 -24.82 12.68 -25.88
N GLN A 158 -23.77 12.48 -25.09
CA GLN A 158 -23.60 11.31 -24.25
C GLN A 158 -23.59 11.73 -22.78
N GLU A 159 -24.34 11.00 -21.94
CA GLU A 159 -24.46 11.34 -20.53
C GLU A 159 -23.09 11.39 -19.85
N CYS A 160 -22.86 12.52 -19.18
CA CYS A 160 -21.64 12.83 -18.46
C CYS A 160 -21.94 12.84 -16.97
N TYR A 161 -21.09 12.22 -16.17
CA TYR A 161 -21.30 12.14 -14.72
C TYR A 161 -20.11 12.71 -13.98
N GLN A 162 -20.38 13.42 -12.89
CA GLN A 162 -19.37 14.04 -12.04
C GLN A 162 -19.61 13.76 -10.56
N PHE A 163 -18.52 13.58 -9.83
CA PHE A 163 -18.52 13.49 -8.38
C PHE A 163 -17.20 13.96 -7.79
N GLN A 164 -17.18 14.30 -6.50
CA GLN A 164 -15.95 14.48 -5.75
C GLN A 164 -15.65 13.20 -4.95
N ALA A 165 -14.37 12.89 -4.78
CA ALA A 165 -13.95 11.75 -3.97
C ALA A 165 -12.57 11.99 -3.37
N SER A 166 -12.34 11.38 -2.20
CA SER A 166 -11.01 11.32 -1.59
C SER A 166 -10.19 10.19 -2.23
N ILE A 167 -8.91 10.47 -2.49
CA ILE A 167 -7.97 9.51 -3.05
C ILE A 167 -7.60 8.45 -1.99
N GLN A 168 -7.90 7.20 -2.27
CA GLN A 168 -7.64 6.05 -1.40
C GLN A 168 -6.42 5.25 -1.88
N ALA A 169 -5.69 4.62 -0.97
CA ALA A 169 -4.59 3.71 -1.31
C ALA A 169 -5.14 2.28 -1.53
N ALA A 170 -4.81 1.65 -2.67
CA ALA A 170 -5.18 0.26 -2.95
C ALA A 170 -4.55 -0.71 -1.95
N GLN A 171 -3.27 -0.47 -1.64
CA GLN A 171 -2.50 -1.08 -0.55
C GLN A 171 -1.40 -0.07 -0.18
N ILE A 172 -1.27 0.26 1.12
CA ILE A 172 -0.27 1.22 1.62
C ILE A 172 1.12 0.76 1.12
N GLY A 173 1.84 1.65 0.45
CA GLY A 173 3.22 1.41 -0.03
C GLY A 173 3.38 0.75 -1.41
N ARG A 174 2.31 0.28 -2.07
CA ARG A 174 2.40 -0.34 -3.42
C ARG A 174 2.06 0.59 -4.59
N GLY A 175 1.92 1.89 -4.32
CA GLY A 175 1.75 2.92 -5.34
C GLY A 175 0.38 2.98 -6.05
N GLY A 176 -0.46 1.95 -5.90
CA GLY A 176 -1.83 1.95 -6.40
C GLY A 176 -2.74 2.88 -5.59
N ALA A 177 -3.48 3.75 -6.28
CA ALA A 177 -4.51 4.59 -5.69
C ALA A 177 -5.82 4.42 -6.45
N TYR A 178 -6.93 4.73 -5.80
CA TYR A 178 -8.26 4.68 -6.40
C TYR A 178 -9.18 5.73 -5.76
N VAL A 179 -10.27 6.01 -6.43
CA VAL A 179 -11.39 6.80 -5.89
C VAL A 179 -12.62 5.90 -5.82
N ILE A 180 -13.47 6.15 -4.83
CA ILE A 180 -14.74 5.44 -4.66
C ILE A 180 -15.79 6.15 -5.53
N VAL A 181 -16.48 5.38 -6.37
CA VAL A 181 -17.57 5.90 -7.19
C VAL A 181 -18.85 5.88 -6.35
N PRO A 182 -19.54 7.01 -6.15
CA PRO A 182 -20.63 7.09 -5.20
C PRO A 182 -21.98 6.64 -5.78
N CYS A 183 -22.00 5.49 -6.44
CA CYS A 183 -23.23 4.85 -6.93
C CYS A 183 -23.05 3.34 -7.07
N ASP A 184 -24.16 2.59 -7.14
CA ASP A 184 -24.13 1.18 -7.53
C ASP A 184 -24.20 1.08 -9.05
N ILE A 185 -23.06 0.87 -9.69
CA ILE A 185 -22.93 0.81 -11.15
C ILE A 185 -23.72 -0.37 -11.75
N LYS A 186 -23.92 -1.46 -11.01
CA LYS A 186 -24.73 -2.58 -11.49
C LYS A 186 -26.21 -2.22 -11.46
N ALA A 187 -26.67 -1.51 -10.43
CA ALA A 187 -28.04 -1.01 -10.36
C ALA A 187 -28.29 0.10 -11.40
N THR A 188 -27.34 1.03 -11.56
CA THR A 188 -27.49 2.19 -12.46
C THR A 188 -27.29 1.83 -13.94
N PHE A 189 -26.33 0.97 -14.27
CA PHE A 189 -25.92 0.71 -15.67
C PHE A 189 -26.05 -0.76 -16.10
N GLY A 190 -26.52 -1.65 -15.22
CA GLY A 190 -26.70 -3.07 -15.52
C GLY A 190 -25.41 -3.88 -15.69
N LYS A 191 -24.23 -3.30 -15.45
CA LYS A 191 -22.92 -3.93 -15.68
C LYS A 191 -22.09 -3.97 -14.38
N GLY A 192 -21.46 -5.12 -14.10
CA GLY A 192 -20.56 -5.27 -12.95
C GLY A 192 -19.16 -4.65 -13.14
N ARG A 193 -18.80 -4.36 -14.39
CA ARG A 193 -17.60 -3.63 -14.79
C ARG A 193 -17.99 -2.64 -15.87
N LEU A 194 -17.69 -1.36 -15.66
CA LEU A 194 -18.07 -0.29 -16.58
C LEU A 194 -16.83 0.32 -17.21
N LYS A 195 -16.68 0.24 -18.54
CA LYS A 195 -15.61 0.95 -19.25
C LYS A 195 -15.97 2.43 -19.34
N VAL A 196 -15.00 3.28 -19.03
CA VAL A 196 -15.19 4.74 -18.99
C VAL A 196 -14.00 5.47 -19.58
N LYS A 197 -14.28 6.63 -20.16
CA LYS A 197 -13.32 7.73 -20.27
C LYS A 197 -13.60 8.67 -19.10
N ALA A 198 -12.57 9.00 -18.35
CA ALA A 198 -12.68 9.84 -17.17
C ALA A 198 -11.61 10.93 -17.19
N TYR A 199 -11.88 11.99 -16.44
CA TYR A 199 -10.93 13.02 -16.10
C TYR A 199 -10.85 13.12 -14.58
N PHE A 200 -9.63 13.11 -14.08
CA PHE A 200 -9.34 13.56 -12.73
C PHE A 200 -8.98 15.04 -12.84
N GLU A 201 -9.94 15.91 -12.51
CA GLU A 201 -9.88 17.35 -12.83
C GLU A 201 -9.62 17.56 -14.33
N GLN A 202 -8.39 17.88 -14.73
CA GLN A 202 -8.02 18.13 -16.13
C GLN A 202 -7.21 16.98 -16.77
N VAL A 203 -6.90 15.93 -16.02
CA VAL A 203 -6.04 14.84 -16.50
C VAL A 203 -6.88 13.66 -17.00
N ALA A 204 -6.77 13.38 -18.29
CA ALA A 204 -7.48 12.29 -18.95
C ALA A 204 -7.05 10.91 -18.45
N TYR A 205 -8.02 10.00 -18.38
CA TYR A 205 -7.84 8.61 -17.98
C TYR A 205 -8.83 7.71 -18.71
N SER A 206 -8.33 6.61 -19.28
CA SER A 206 -9.18 5.55 -19.82
C SER A 206 -9.05 4.31 -18.94
N GLY A 207 -10.18 3.76 -18.51
CA GLY A 207 -10.15 2.65 -17.57
C GLY A 207 -11.49 1.96 -17.38
N SER A 208 -11.63 1.31 -16.23
CA SER A 208 -12.88 0.69 -15.84
C SER A 208 -13.22 0.98 -14.40
N ILE A 209 -14.49 1.27 -14.15
CA ILE A 209 -15.09 1.23 -12.83
C ILE A 209 -15.38 -0.24 -12.52
N VAL A 210 -14.87 -0.73 -11.40
CA VAL A 210 -14.94 -2.14 -11.00
C VAL A 210 -15.28 -2.30 -9.53
N ASN A 211 -15.87 -3.44 -9.19
CA ASN A 211 -15.92 -3.92 -7.82
C ASN A 211 -14.73 -4.87 -7.58
N MET A 212 -13.89 -4.55 -6.61
CA MET A 212 -12.73 -5.39 -6.22
C MET A 212 -12.99 -6.22 -4.95
N GLY A 213 -14.26 -6.51 -4.64
CA GLY A 213 -14.69 -7.17 -3.41
C GLY A 213 -14.91 -6.21 -2.23
N LEU A 214 -14.96 -4.90 -2.48
CA LEU A 214 -15.21 -3.89 -1.45
C LEU A 214 -16.73 -3.77 -1.20
N LYS A 215 -17.11 -3.57 0.06
CA LYS A 215 -18.48 -3.29 0.48
C LYS A 215 -18.50 -2.09 1.42
N TYR A 216 -19.60 -1.34 1.38
CA TYR A 216 -19.91 -0.32 2.37
C TYR A 216 -20.32 -0.95 3.70
N THR A 217 -20.48 -0.12 4.73
CA THR A 217 -20.89 -0.55 6.09
C THR A 217 -22.25 -1.24 6.13
N ASP A 218 -23.16 -0.83 5.27
CA ASP A 218 -24.50 -1.39 5.11
C ASP A 218 -24.51 -2.69 4.28
N GLY A 219 -23.35 -3.15 3.82
CA GLY A 219 -23.18 -4.35 3.01
C GLY A 219 -23.43 -4.16 1.51
N SER A 220 -23.78 -2.95 1.07
CA SER A 220 -23.89 -2.60 -0.35
C SER A 220 -22.52 -2.64 -1.03
N ILE A 221 -22.53 -2.82 -2.35
CA ILE A 221 -21.30 -3.02 -3.12
C ILE A 221 -20.60 -1.68 -3.35
N CYS A 222 -19.30 -1.63 -3.05
CA CYS A 222 -18.46 -0.47 -3.36
C CYS A 222 -17.73 -0.68 -4.68
N TYR A 223 -17.76 0.34 -5.52
CA TYR A 223 -17.06 0.36 -6.79
C TYR A 223 -16.02 1.47 -6.82
N LEU A 224 -14.97 1.23 -7.60
CA LEU A 224 -13.80 2.09 -7.62
C LEU A 224 -13.31 2.35 -9.04
N LEU A 225 -12.66 3.50 -9.20
CA LEU A 225 -11.91 3.87 -10.39
C LEU A 225 -10.44 4.04 -10.00
N GLY A 226 -9.55 3.30 -10.67
CA GLY A 226 -8.12 3.39 -10.42
C GLY A 226 -7.55 4.76 -10.81
N MET A 227 -6.64 5.28 -9.99
CA MET A 227 -5.91 6.53 -10.23
C MET A 227 -4.41 6.23 -10.24
N THR A 228 -3.74 6.46 -11.36
CA THR A 228 -2.33 6.10 -11.53
C THR A 228 -1.42 7.07 -10.76
N LYS A 229 -0.18 6.64 -10.48
CA LYS A 229 0.84 7.50 -9.85
C LYS A 229 1.14 8.73 -10.71
N ALA A 230 1.17 8.58 -12.04
CA ALA A 230 1.43 9.67 -12.97
C ALA A 230 0.35 10.76 -12.88
N ILE A 231 -0.94 10.37 -12.84
CA ILE A 231 -2.06 11.32 -12.68
C ILE A 231 -1.94 12.08 -11.36
N ARG A 232 -1.64 11.39 -10.25
CA ARG A 232 -1.43 12.02 -8.94
C ARG A 232 -0.28 13.01 -8.93
N GLN A 233 0.83 12.67 -9.58
CA GLN A 233 1.99 13.56 -9.71
C GLN A 233 1.66 14.79 -10.55
N GLN A 234 0.93 14.63 -11.66
CA GLN A 234 0.53 15.74 -12.52
C GLN A 234 -0.43 16.71 -11.83
N LEU A 235 -1.32 16.21 -10.97
CA LEU A 235 -2.26 17.02 -10.18
C LEU A 235 -1.65 17.53 -8.86
N ALA A 236 -0.42 17.13 -8.51
CA ALA A 236 0.19 17.38 -7.21
C ALA A 236 -0.70 16.97 -6.01
N LYS A 237 -1.43 15.85 -6.13
CA LYS A 237 -2.32 15.31 -5.08
C LYS A 237 -1.81 14.00 -4.48
N ASN A 238 -2.02 13.85 -3.19
CA ASN A 238 -1.62 12.72 -2.36
C ASN A 238 -2.80 11.86 -1.91
N ILE A 239 -2.52 10.75 -1.23
CA ILE A 239 -3.56 9.93 -0.59
C ILE A 239 -4.25 10.77 0.48
N GLY A 240 -5.58 10.76 0.49
CA GLY A 240 -6.43 11.57 1.38
C GLY A 240 -6.96 12.85 0.74
N ASP A 241 -6.29 13.38 -0.29
CA ASP A 241 -6.74 14.60 -0.95
C ASP A 241 -8.04 14.38 -1.73
N SER A 242 -8.84 15.44 -1.85
CA SER A 242 -10.06 15.45 -2.65
C SER A 242 -9.75 15.70 -4.13
N VAL A 243 -10.45 14.99 -5.02
CA VAL A 243 -10.36 15.16 -6.47
C VAL A 243 -11.76 15.12 -7.09
N THR A 244 -12.01 16.00 -8.05
CA THR A 244 -13.21 15.96 -8.89
C THR A 244 -12.99 14.97 -10.02
N VAL A 245 -13.93 14.04 -10.18
CA VAL A 245 -13.91 13.02 -11.21
C VAL A 245 -15.09 13.24 -12.13
N THR A 246 -14.82 13.40 -13.41
CA THR A 246 -15.83 13.49 -14.46
C THR A 246 -15.66 12.30 -15.40
N PHE A 247 -16.72 11.61 -15.80
CA PHE A 247 -16.60 10.47 -16.72
C PHE A 247 -17.80 10.29 -17.66
N GLN A 248 -17.53 9.62 -18.78
CA GLN A 248 -18.50 9.10 -19.73
C GLN A 248 -18.28 7.60 -19.96
N LEU A 249 -19.36 6.91 -20.32
CA LEU A 249 -19.30 5.50 -20.71
C LEU A 249 -18.65 5.32 -22.09
N VAL A 250 -17.99 4.18 -22.29
CA VAL A 250 -17.46 3.73 -23.59
C VAL A 250 -18.22 2.51 -24.09
#